data_AF-A0A162XWU1-F1
#
_entry.id   AF-A0A162XWU1-F1
#
_cell.length_a   1.000
_cell.length_b   1.000
_cell.length_c   1.000
_cell.angle_alpha   90.00
_cell.angle_beta   90.00
_cell.angle_gamma   90.00
#
_symmetry.space_group_name_H-M   'P 1'
#
loop_
_entity.id
_entity.type
_entity.pdbx_description
1 polymer ?
#
loop_
_entity_poly.entity_id
_entity_poly.type
_entity_poly.pdbx_seq_one_letter_code
_entity_poly.pdbx_strand_id
1 'polypeptide(L)'
;MSTTHPSFTSFTLPTNIDSPVSPFWTTVKENDQFYLQRTKTQRNALFRSVLGTLQSVLDTKQAPFRILYRKPNGACLQIVAAETEKQVDLAWNWLQDNLLNLLTNLEDTEKEVFLVTKINSIVTRKDAGTDEISADEKVRNASRSFRQTFNVPATERLVNYYSCAYHTNRMTSQGWLYI
;
A
#
# COMPACT_ATOMS: atom_id res chain seq x y z
N MET A 1 -8.45 16.55 -8.48
CA MET A 1 -8.41 15.09 -8.73
C MET A 1 -6.96 14.62 -8.66
N SER A 2 -6.50 14.11 -7.52
CA SER A 2 -5.20 13.41 -7.50
C SER A 2 -5.45 12.02 -8.06
N THR A 3 -5.27 11.84 -9.36
CA THR A 3 -5.32 10.53 -9.99
C THR A 3 -4.14 9.72 -9.44
N THR A 4 -4.41 8.84 -8.48
CA THR A 4 -3.43 7.87 -7.98
C THR A 4 -2.94 7.06 -9.18
N HIS A 5 -1.64 7.15 -9.48
CA HIS A 5 -1.04 6.46 -10.62
C HIS A 5 -1.36 4.95 -10.52
N PRO A 6 -1.78 4.27 -11.60
CA PRO A 6 -2.29 2.90 -11.52
C PRO A 6 -1.29 1.91 -10.90
N SER A 7 0.01 2.18 -11.02
CA SER A 7 1.08 1.40 -10.36
C SER A 7 1.00 1.44 -8.83
N PHE A 8 0.50 2.52 -8.22
CA PHE A 8 0.48 2.72 -6.76
C PHE A 8 -0.46 1.77 -6.04
N THR A 9 -1.40 1.15 -6.75
CA THR A 9 -2.37 0.22 -6.17
C THR A 9 -1.72 -1.03 -5.57
N SER A 10 -0.59 -1.47 -6.14
CA SER A 10 0.12 -2.69 -5.75
C SER A 10 1.26 -2.47 -4.75
N PHE A 11 1.57 -1.23 -4.39
CA PHE A 11 2.58 -0.95 -3.37
C PHE A 11 2.06 -1.31 -1.98
N THR A 12 2.96 -1.85 -1.16
CA THR A 12 2.70 -2.26 0.22
C THR A 12 3.72 -1.62 1.15
N LEU A 13 3.40 -1.54 2.45
CA LEU A 13 4.40 -1.14 3.43
C LEU A 13 5.64 -2.06 3.35
N PRO A 14 6.86 -1.51 3.40
CA PRO A 14 8.08 -2.28 3.34
C PRO A 14 8.11 -3.37 4.41
N THR A 15 8.25 -4.63 4.00
CA THR A 15 8.30 -5.78 4.90
C THR A 15 9.64 -6.49 4.73
N ASN A 16 10.35 -6.77 5.83
CA ASN A 16 11.64 -7.46 5.77
C ASN A 16 11.48 -8.90 5.27
N ILE A 17 12.40 -9.32 4.41
CA ILE A 17 12.53 -10.67 3.86
C ILE A 17 14.00 -11.09 4.01
N ASP A 18 14.22 -12.18 4.73
CA ASP A 18 15.59 -12.63 5.08
C ASP A 18 16.38 -13.11 3.87
N SER A 19 15.72 -13.69 2.86
CA SER A 19 16.37 -14.14 1.63
C SER A 19 15.47 -13.98 0.40
N PRO A 20 15.99 -13.43 -0.71
CA PRO A 20 15.27 -13.43 -1.98
C PRO A 20 15.17 -14.83 -2.60
N VAL A 21 16.07 -15.75 -2.25
CA VAL A 21 16.11 -17.12 -2.75
C VAL A 21 15.20 -17.98 -1.89
N SER A 22 14.07 -18.41 -2.45
CA SER A 22 13.09 -19.24 -1.77
C SER A 22 12.60 -20.36 -2.70
N PRO A 23 12.33 -21.57 -2.19
CA PRO A 23 11.78 -22.64 -3.00
C PRO A 23 10.44 -22.27 -3.64
N PHE A 24 9.71 -21.31 -3.07
CA PHE A 24 8.37 -20.89 -3.52
C PHE A 24 8.37 -19.78 -4.57
N TRP A 25 9.51 -19.13 -4.83
CA TRP A 25 9.58 -17.95 -5.67
C TRP A 25 10.58 -18.12 -6.81
N THR A 26 10.23 -17.62 -7.98
CA THR A 26 11.11 -17.53 -9.14
C THR A 26 11.30 -16.07 -9.49
N THR A 27 12.55 -15.63 -9.62
CA THR A 27 12.88 -14.31 -10.15
C THR A 27 12.57 -14.27 -11.65
N VAL A 28 11.73 -13.31 -12.06
CA VAL A 28 11.32 -13.09 -13.46
C VAL A 28 12.12 -11.95 -14.09
N LYS A 29 12.37 -10.88 -13.32
CA LYS A 29 13.19 -9.73 -13.72
C LYS A 29 14.06 -9.32 -12.54
N GLU A 30 15.21 -8.72 -12.84
CA GLU A 30 16.08 -8.16 -11.81
C GLU A 30 16.88 -6.97 -12.36
N ASN A 31 17.33 -6.11 -11.45
CA ASN A 31 18.34 -5.08 -11.70
C ASN A 31 19.16 -4.88 -10.41
N ASP A 32 20.06 -3.90 -10.41
CA ASP A 32 20.97 -3.64 -9.29
C ASP A 32 20.26 -3.43 -7.95
N GLN A 33 19.04 -2.88 -7.97
CA GLN A 33 18.30 -2.47 -6.77
C GLN A 33 17.12 -3.37 -6.44
N PHE A 34 16.56 -4.09 -7.42
CA PHE A 34 15.27 -4.77 -7.27
C PHE A 34 15.22 -6.18 -7.88
N TYR A 35 14.42 -7.05 -7.27
CA TYR A 35 13.96 -8.32 -7.83
C TYR A 35 12.46 -8.27 -8.10
N LEU A 36 12.01 -8.71 -9.28
CA LEU A 36 10.61 -9.06 -9.54
C LEU A 36 10.48 -10.58 -9.45
N GLN A 37 9.63 -11.06 -8.56
CA GLN A 37 9.41 -12.48 -8.36
C GLN A 37 7.95 -12.89 -8.57
N ARG A 38 7.78 -14.12 -9.08
CA ARG A 38 6.49 -14.80 -9.18
C ARG A 38 6.51 -16.06 -8.33
N THR A 39 5.38 -16.38 -7.72
CA THR A 39 5.18 -17.67 -7.04
C THR A 39 5.37 -18.81 -8.04
N LYS A 40 6.02 -19.89 -7.59
CA LYS A 40 6.09 -21.14 -8.33
C LYS A 40 4.74 -21.84 -8.17
N THR A 41 3.92 -21.78 -9.21
CA THR A 41 2.73 -22.62 -9.32
C THR A 41 3.16 -24.07 -9.52
N GLN A 42 3.48 -24.79 -8.43
CA GLN A 42 3.76 -26.22 -8.54
C GLN A 42 2.46 -27.00 -8.72
N ARG A 43 2.42 -27.85 -9.76
CA ARG A 43 1.38 -28.86 -10.02
C ARG A 43 1.33 -29.99 -8.97
N ASN A 44 2.04 -29.88 -7.84
CA ASN A 44 2.19 -30.98 -6.89
C ASN A 44 1.23 -30.82 -5.70
N ALA A 45 0.27 -31.75 -5.64
CA ALA A 45 -0.74 -31.89 -4.59
C ALA A 45 -0.16 -31.99 -3.16
N LEU A 46 1.13 -32.30 -3.01
CA LEU A 46 1.80 -32.48 -1.71
C LEU A 46 2.04 -31.18 -0.94
N PHE A 47 2.20 -30.04 -1.62
CA PHE A 47 2.39 -28.73 -0.96
C PHE A 47 1.12 -28.17 -0.33
N ARG A 48 -0.07 -28.68 -0.68
CA ARG A 48 -1.31 -28.36 0.04
C ARG A 48 -1.34 -28.94 1.46
N SER A 49 -0.62 -30.04 1.72
CA SER A 49 -0.70 -30.74 3.01
C SER A 49 0.17 -30.12 4.10
N VAL A 50 1.33 -29.55 3.76
CA VAL A 50 2.26 -28.97 4.76
C VAL A 50 1.90 -27.53 5.13
N LEU A 51 1.17 -26.83 4.25
CA LEU A 51 0.54 -25.56 4.59
C LEU A 51 -0.65 -25.73 5.55
N GLY A 52 -1.31 -26.90 5.55
CA GLY A 52 -2.55 -27.16 6.29
C GLY A 52 -2.45 -27.04 7.82
N THR A 53 -1.26 -27.19 8.41
CA THR A 53 -1.06 -27.08 9.87
C THR A 53 -0.59 -25.70 10.34
N LEU A 54 -0.23 -24.78 9.43
CA LEU A 54 0.07 -23.37 9.75
C LEU A 54 -1.02 -22.41 9.22
N GLN A 55 -2.01 -22.92 8.48
CA GLN A 55 -3.03 -22.15 7.76
C GLN A 55 -4.12 -21.50 8.63
N SER A 56 -4.14 -21.72 9.96
CA SER A 56 -5.22 -21.15 10.79
C SER A 56 -5.07 -19.66 11.12
N VAL A 57 -3.97 -19.00 10.71
CA VAL A 57 -3.74 -17.57 11.03
C VAL A 57 -3.37 -16.73 9.78
N LEU A 58 -3.37 -17.31 8.58
CA LEU A 58 -2.93 -16.64 7.34
C LEU A 58 -3.96 -16.75 6.21
N ASP A 59 -5.22 -16.42 6.53
CA ASP A 59 -6.36 -16.46 5.60
C ASP A 59 -6.32 -15.33 4.53
N THR A 60 -5.15 -14.72 4.31
CA THR A 60 -4.91 -13.80 3.20
C THR A 60 -4.16 -14.53 2.10
N LYS A 61 -4.89 -14.83 1.02
CA LYS A 61 -4.35 -15.30 -0.26
C LYS A 61 -3.11 -14.47 -0.64
N GLN A 62 -1.92 -15.05 -0.56
CA GLN A 62 -0.69 -14.34 -0.88
C GLN A 62 -0.66 -14.00 -2.36
N ALA A 63 -0.45 -12.72 -2.68
CA ALA A 63 -0.42 -12.24 -4.06
C ALA A 63 0.66 -12.99 -4.88
N PRO A 64 0.36 -13.46 -6.09
CA PRO A 64 1.26 -14.29 -6.90
C PRO A 64 2.53 -13.59 -7.39
N PHE A 65 2.59 -12.25 -7.36
CA PHE A 65 3.75 -11.46 -7.77
C PHE A 65 4.19 -10.50 -6.68
N ARG A 66 5.51 -10.28 -6.57
CA ARG A 66 6.09 -9.31 -5.64
C ARG A 66 7.33 -8.62 -6.22
N ILE A 67 7.63 -7.43 -5.72
CA ILE A 67 8.91 -6.75 -5.96
C ILE A 67 9.64 -6.56 -4.64
N LEU A 68 10.92 -6.95 -4.64
CA LEU A 68 11.82 -6.83 -3.50
C LEU A 68 12.89 -5.78 -3.80
N TYR A 69 13.20 -4.92 -2.83
CA TYR A 69 14.41 -4.11 -2.80
C TYR A 69 15.56 -4.87 -2.16
N ARG A 70 16.75 -4.73 -2.74
CA ARG A 70 18.00 -5.37 -2.32
C ARG A 70 18.74 -4.49 -1.33
N LYS A 71 19.00 -4.98 -0.12
CA LYS A 71 19.89 -4.32 0.83
C LYS A 71 21.34 -4.72 0.58
N PRO A 72 22.33 -3.86 0.90
CA PRO A 72 23.75 -4.21 0.80
C PRO A 72 24.15 -5.43 1.62
N ASN A 73 23.44 -5.72 2.72
CA ASN A 73 23.70 -6.87 3.59
C ASN A 73 23.09 -8.19 3.09
N GLY A 74 22.50 -8.22 1.89
CA GLY A 74 21.87 -9.41 1.30
C GLY A 74 20.41 -9.66 1.71
N ALA A 75 19.92 -8.99 2.76
CA ALA A 75 18.50 -9.00 3.10
C ALA A 75 17.67 -8.20 2.09
N CYS A 76 16.35 -8.35 2.12
CA CYS A 76 15.45 -7.70 1.18
C CYS A 76 14.27 -7.01 1.88
N LEU A 77 13.67 -6.03 1.20
CA LEU A 77 12.38 -5.45 1.58
C LEU A 77 11.35 -5.75 0.50
N GLN A 78 10.25 -6.40 0.84
CA GLN A 78 9.08 -6.46 -0.04
C GLN A 78 8.37 -5.11 -0.04
N ILE A 79 8.21 -4.51 -1.21
CA ILE A 79 7.59 -3.18 -1.38
C ILE A 79 6.36 -3.20 -2.29
N VAL A 80 6.14 -4.29 -3.02
CA VAL A 80 5.00 -4.49 -3.92
C VAL A 80 4.46 -5.91 -3.77
N ALA A 81 3.13 -6.03 -3.75
CA ALA A 81 2.40 -7.29 -3.87
C ALA A 81 1.29 -7.10 -4.92
N ALA A 82 1.23 -7.97 -5.93
CA ALA A 82 0.34 -7.81 -7.07
C ALA A 82 -0.35 -9.12 -7.46
N GLU A 83 -1.63 -9.02 -7.84
CA GLU A 83 -2.47 -10.15 -8.24
C GLU A 83 -2.28 -10.55 -9.70
N THR A 84 -1.84 -9.60 -10.52
CA THR A 84 -1.72 -9.78 -11.97
C THR A 84 -0.36 -9.35 -12.48
N GLU A 85 0.06 -9.95 -13.59
CA GLU A 85 1.31 -9.60 -14.28
C GLU A 85 1.30 -8.12 -14.73
N LYS A 86 0.15 -7.65 -15.24
CA LYS A 86 -0.05 -6.25 -15.61
C LYS A 86 0.20 -5.28 -14.45
N GLN A 87 -0.28 -5.61 -13.25
CA GLN A 87 -0.09 -4.77 -12.05
C GLN A 87 1.38 -4.70 -11.64
N VAL A 88 2.06 -5.86 -11.56
CA VAL A 88 3.47 -5.89 -11.17
C VAL A 88 4.35 -5.21 -12.21
N ASP A 89 4.04 -5.33 -13.50
CA ASP A 89 4.79 -4.67 -14.56
C ASP A 89 4.64 -3.14 -14.51
N LEU A 90 3.44 -2.62 -14.22
CA LEU A 90 3.24 -1.19 -14.00
C LEU A 90 4.05 -0.68 -12.81
N ALA A 91 4.10 -1.44 -11.72
CA ALA A 91 4.91 -1.10 -10.54
C ALA A 91 6.41 -1.17 -10.85
N TRP A 92 6.85 -2.18 -11.58
CA TRP A 92 8.23 -2.36 -12.02
C TRP A 92 8.71 -1.19 -12.87
N ASN A 93 7.97 -0.85 -13.92
CA ASN A 93 8.32 0.25 -14.81
C ASN A 93 8.37 1.59 -14.05
N TRP A 94 7.39 1.83 -13.17
CA TRP A 94 7.40 3.03 -12.34
C TRP A 94 8.64 3.11 -11.44
N LEU A 95 9.05 2.00 -10.81
CA LEU A 95 10.28 1.95 -10.01
C LEU A 95 11.52 2.25 -10.85
N GLN A 96 11.59 1.71 -12.06
CA GLN A 96 12.71 1.97 -12.97
C GLN A 96 12.78 3.44 -13.38
N ASP A 97 11.66 4.00 -13.84
CA ASP A 97 11.62 5.36 -14.36
C ASP A 97 11.83 6.43 -13.28
N ASN A 98 11.39 6.16 -12.05
CA ASN A 98 11.33 7.17 -10.99
C ASN A 98 12.40 7.00 -9.90
N LEU A 99 12.78 5.77 -9.57
CA LEU A 99 13.64 5.51 -8.41
C LEU A 99 15.00 4.93 -8.75
N LEU A 100 15.15 4.18 -9.85
CA LEU A 100 16.41 3.47 -10.13
C LEU A 100 17.60 4.42 -10.22
N ASN A 101 17.51 5.47 -11.05
CA ASN A 101 18.60 6.46 -11.18
C ASN A 101 18.88 7.20 -9.87
N LEU A 102 17.85 7.54 -9.09
CA LEU A 102 18.03 8.20 -7.80
C LEU A 102 18.77 7.30 -6.81
N LEU A 103 18.36 6.04 -6.71
CA LEU A 103 18.99 5.05 -5.83
C LEU A 103 20.44 4.76 -6.25
N THR A 104 20.73 4.71 -7.55
CA THR A 104 22.11 4.49 -8.02
C THR A 104 23.06 5.62 -7.62
N ASN A 105 22.56 6.86 -7.51
CA ASN A 105 23.37 8.03 -7.17
C ASN A 105 23.49 8.31 -5.66
N LEU A 106 22.70 7.62 -4.83
CA LEU A 106 22.76 7.76 -3.37
C LEU A 106 23.85 6.89 -2.76
N GLU A 107 24.32 7.27 -1.57
CA GLU A 107 25.18 6.41 -0.76
C GLU A 107 24.39 5.20 -0.23
N ASP A 108 25.04 4.04 -0.10
CA ASP A 108 24.39 2.80 0.35
C ASP A 108 23.70 2.93 1.71
N THR A 109 24.22 3.80 2.58
CA THR A 109 23.66 4.14 3.89
C THR A 109 22.34 4.90 3.82
N GLU A 110 22.09 5.63 2.73
CA GLU A 110 20.93 6.50 2.55
C GLU A 110 19.80 5.85 1.74
N LYS A 111 20.15 4.91 0.83
CA LYS A 111 19.21 4.28 -0.11
C LYS A 111 17.99 3.66 0.58
N GLU A 112 18.20 2.90 1.64
CA GLU A 112 17.10 2.24 2.36
C GLU A 112 16.14 3.25 2.98
N VAL A 113 16.68 4.26 3.67
CA VAL A 113 15.87 5.31 4.33
C VAL A 113 15.07 6.09 3.30
N PHE A 114 15.70 6.49 2.19
CA PHE A 114 15.03 7.17 1.08
C PHE A 114 13.90 6.31 0.50
N LEU A 115 14.18 5.05 0.18
CA LEU A 115 13.19 4.15 -0.41
C LEU A 115 12.02 3.92 0.55
N VAL A 116 12.29 3.55 1.80
CA VAL A 116 11.24 3.29 2.80
C VAL A 116 10.35 4.51 2.98
N THR A 117 10.95 5.70 3.08
CA THR A 117 10.20 6.96 3.17
C THR A 117 9.32 7.19 1.94
N LYS A 118 9.85 6.97 0.75
CA LYS A 118 9.12 7.17 -0.50
C LYS A 118 7.97 6.17 -0.67
N ILE A 119 8.21 4.88 -0.40
CA ILE A 119 7.19 3.84 -0.48
C ILE A 119 6.10 4.06 0.56
N ASN A 120 6.48 4.37 1.81
CA ASN A 120 5.50 4.74 2.85
C ASN A 120 4.63 5.92 2.42
N SER A 121 5.23 6.97 1.84
CA SER A 121 4.45 8.10 1.33
C SER A 121 3.46 7.70 0.22
N ILE A 122 3.83 6.77 -0.68
CA ILE A 122 2.93 6.27 -1.72
C ILE A 122 1.76 5.50 -1.11
N VAL A 123 2.04 4.56 -0.21
CA VAL A 123 1.04 3.72 0.44
C VAL A 123 0.11 4.57 1.31
N THR A 124 0.65 5.48 2.12
CA THR A 124 -0.16 6.39 2.94
C THR A 124 -1.00 7.35 2.10
N ARG A 125 -0.53 7.82 0.93
CA ARG A 125 -1.36 8.64 0.03
C ARG A 125 -2.50 7.84 -0.61
N LYS A 126 -2.32 6.54 -0.82
CA LYS A 126 -3.39 5.63 -1.24
C LYS A 126 -4.42 5.47 -0.12
N ASP A 127 -3.95 5.28 1.11
CA ASP A 127 -4.79 5.02 2.29
C ASP A 127 -5.44 6.29 2.86
N ALA A 128 -4.86 7.46 2.61
CA ALA A 128 -5.48 8.78 2.85
C ALA A 128 -6.68 9.05 1.90
N GLY A 129 -7.02 8.11 1.02
CA GLY A 129 -8.31 8.03 0.34
C GLY A 129 -9.45 7.46 1.19
N THR A 130 -9.15 6.96 2.40
CA THR A 130 -10.14 6.52 3.38
C THR A 130 -9.96 7.31 4.67
N ASP A 131 -10.89 8.22 4.96
CA ASP A 131 -10.95 9.03 6.18
C ASP A 131 -10.99 8.18 7.49
N GLU A 132 -11.16 6.86 7.36
CA GLU A 132 -11.26 5.89 8.46
C GLU A 132 -9.94 5.63 9.21
N ILE A 133 -8.78 6.01 8.63
CA ILE A 133 -7.44 5.71 9.19
C ILE A 133 -6.80 6.95 9.86
N SER A 134 -7.56 8.02 10.12
CA SER A 134 -7.03 9.12 10.94
C SER A 134 -6.62 8.61 12.32
N ALA A 135 -5.39 8.95 12.76
CA ALA A 135 -4.92 8.67 14.12
C ALA A 135 -5.71 9.45 15.19
N ASP A 136 -6.42 10.50 14.79
CA ASP A 136 -7.33 11.26 15.65
C ASP A 136 -8.73 10.63 15.61
N GLU A 137 -9.14 10.07 16.75
CA GLU A 137 -10.45 9.45 16.95
C GLU A 137 -11.61 10.41 16.69
N LYS A 138 -11.45 11.71 16.96
CA LYS A 138 -12.49 12.71 16.70
C LYS A 138 -12.71 12.92 15.20
N VAL A 139 -11.63 12.96 14.43
CA VAL A 139 -11.68 13.07 12.97
C VAL A 139 -12.32 11.82 12.37
N ARG A 140 -11.97 10.63 12.87
CA ARG A 140 -12.56 9.36 12.43
C ARG A 140 -14.07 9.31 12.70
N ASN A 141 -14.51 9.74 13.88
CA ASN A 141 -15.93 9.79 14.22
C ASN A 141 -16.67 10.85 13.40
N ALA A 142 -16.08 12.03 13.17
CA ALA A 142 -16.66 13.06 12.32
C ALA A 142 -16.83 12.58 10.87
N SER A 143 -15.85 11.87 10.32
CA SER A 143 -15.97 11.30 8.98
C SER A 143 -17.05 10.23 8.88
N ARG A 144 -17.15 9.33 9.87
CA ARG A 144 -18.23 8.33 9.90
C ARG A 144 -19.60 9.00 9.92
N SER A 145 -19.78 10.01 10.77
CA SER A 145 -21.03 10.78 10.83
C SER A 145 -21.33 11.50 9.50
N PHE A 146 -20.32 12.09 8.87
CA PHE A 146 -20.46 12.74 7.56
C PHE A 146 -20.97 11.76 6.50
N ARG A 147 -20.35 10.59 6.37
CA ARG A 147 -20.72 9.56 5.37
C ARG A 147 -22.02 8.83 5.68
N GLN A 148 -22.45 8.77 6.94
CA GLN A 148 -23.75 8.22 7.32
C GLN A 148 -24.88 9.22 7.10
N THR A 149 -24.64 10.51 7.40
CA THR A 149 -25.64 11.57 7.28
C THR A 149 -25.87 11.95 5.82
N PHE A 150 -24.79 12.02 5.06
CA PHE A 150 -24.80 12.36 3.64
C PHE A 150 -24.40 11.10 2.89
N ASN A 151 -25.14 10.72 1.84
CA ASN A 151 -24.78 9.58 1.00
C ASN A 151 -23.60 9.94 0.06
N VAL A 152 -22.46 10.23 0.68
CA VAL A 152 -21.28 10.84 0.03
C VAL A 152 -20.62 9.81 -0.89
N PRO A 153 -20.41 10.13 -2.18
CA PRO A 153 -19.68 9.26 -3.10
C PRO A 153 -18.26 8.97 -2.58
N ALA A 154 -17.72 7.79 -2.89
CA ALA A 154 -16.35 7.43 -2.51
C ALA A 154 -15.27 8.39 -3.06
N THR A 155 -15.61 9.22 -4.05
CA THR A 155 -14.74 10.25 -4.63
C THR A 155 -14.67 11.54 -3.79
N GLU A 156 -15.60 11.73 -2.87
CA GLU A 156 -15.66 12.89 -1.98
C GLU A 156 -15.15 12.50 -0.58
N ARG A 157 -14.54 13.48 0.11
CA ARG A 157 -13.82 13.25 1.37
C ARG A 157 -14.06 14.39 2.34
N LEU A 158 -14.00 14.08 3.63
CA LEU A 158 -14.05 15.10 4.67
C LEU A 158 -12.70 15.82 4.76
N VAL A 159 -12.65 17.08 4.37
CA VAL A 159 -11.48 17.95 4.47
C VAL A 159 -11.39 18.56 5.85
N ASN A 160 -12.51 19.07 6.38
CA ASN A 160 -12.55 19.63 7.73
C ASN A 160 -13.98 19.63 8.30
N TYR A 161 -14.10 19.81 9.61
CA TYR A 161 -15.38 19.95 10.26
C TYR A 161 -15.33 20.99 11.39
N TYR A 162 -16.44 21.71 11.56
CA TYR A 162 -16.57 22.76 12.56
C TYR A 162 -17.87 22.62 13.33
N SER A 163 -17.83 22.85 14.64
CA SER A 163 -19.06 23.02 15.41
C SER A 163 -19.71 24.35 15.02
N CYS A 164 -21.00 24.32 14.71
CA CYS A 164 -21.74 25.51 14.29
C CYS A 164 -23.21 25.44 14.69
N ALA A 165 -23.91 26.56 14.57
CA ALA A 165 -25.36 26.62 14.73
C ALA A 165 -26.01 27.16 13.45
N TYR A 166 -26.92 26.38 12.88
CA TYR A 166 -27.70 26.80 11.73
C TYR A 166 -28.95 27.54 12.21
N HIS A 167 -29.08 28.80 11.81
CA HIS A 167 -30.24 29.64 12.11
C HIS A 167 -31.15 29.71 10.90
N THR A 168 -32.40 29.31 11.10
CA THR A 168 -33.53 29.54 10.20
C THR A 168 -34.54 30.43 10.93
N ASN A 169 -35.36 31.20 10.20
CA ASN A 169 -36.20 32.32 10.69
C ASN A 169 -36.91 32.16 12.05
N ARG A 170 -37.13 30.94 12.54
CA ARG A 170 -37.77 30.67 13.84
C ARG A 170 -37.02 29.70 14.76
N MET A 171 -35.91 29.09 14.32
CA MET A 171 -35.19 28.10 15.12
C MET A 171 -33.69 28.08 14.88
N THR A 172 -32.97 27.81 15.96
CA THR A 172 -31.52 27.59 15.97
C THR A 172 -31.27 26.11 16.20
N SER A 173 -30.58 25.46 15.25
CA SER A 173 -30.17 24.06 15.38
C SER A 173 -28.66 23.99 15.51
N GLN A 174 -28.16 23.44 16.61
CA GLN A 174 -26.74 23.15 16.77
C GLN A 174 -26.36 21.91 15.97
N GLY A 175 -25.16 21.90 15.40
CA GLY A 175 -24.67 20.78 14.63
C GLY A 175 -23.23 20.97 14.15
N TRP A 176 -22.91 20.25 13.10
CA TRP A 176 -21.58 20.21 12.52
C TRP A 176 -21.64 20.63 11.06
N LEU A 177 -20.75 21.54 10.69
CA LEU A 177 -20.46 21.87 9.30
C LEU A 177 -19.34 20.95 8.82
N TYR A 178 -19.55 20.27 7.70
CA TYR A 178 -18.57 19.41 7.06
C TYR A 178 -18.14 20.06 5.74
N ILE A 179 -16.83 20.12 5.49
CA ILE A 179 -16.20 20.65 4.27
C ILE A 179 -15.41 19.53 3.62
#